data_AF-A2EGA6-F1
#
_entry.id   AF-A2EGA6-F1
#
_cell.length_a   1.000
_cell.length_b   1.000
_cell.length_c   1.000
_cell.angle_alpha   90.00
_cell.angle_beta   90.00
_cell.angle_gamma   90.00
#
_symmetry.space_group_name_H-M   'P 1'
#
loop_
_entity.id
_entity.type
_entity.pdbx_description
1 polymer ?
#
loop_
_entity_poly.entity_id
_entity_poly.type
_entity_poly.pdbx_seq_one_letter_code
_entity_poly.pdbx_strand_id
1 'polypeptide(L)'
;MAEKLPPMEIVETFKRRRSERNFDGSMTEEERAIVENIVKECNELPSICGTNASIAITEPGIGRFGFVKAESGWIVLKYPLEITDKEEIIKYTLDATFKASIAVLRIVQNHLGTVWIAGTYQEALVESRFPGFKIPCTVAFGKVAAQLSN
;
A
#
# COMPACT_ATOMS: atom_id res chain seq x y z
N MET A 1 8.51 28.08 3.25
CA MET A 1 7.61 26.96 2.90
C MET A 1 8.24 26.25 1.73
N ALA A 2 8.53 24.95 1.83
CA ALA A 2 9.08 24.21 0.69
C ALA A 2 8.03 24.15 -0.43
N GLU A 3 8.47 24.36 -1.66
CA GLU A 3 7.59 24.37 -2.84
C GLU A 3 7.03 22.96 -3.09
N LYS A 4 5.71 22.86 -3.29
CA LYS A 4 5.04 21.58 -3.53
C LYS A 4 5.40 21.09 -4.93
N LEU A 5 6.02 19.93 -5.01
CA LEU A 5 6.29 19.29 -6.29
C LEU A 5 4.97 18.78 -6.90
N PRO A 6 4.69 19.06 -8.18
CA PRO A 6 3.54 18.47 -8.85
C PRO A 6 3.69 16.94 -8.94
N PRO A 7 2.59 16.18 -9.07
CA PRO A 7 2.67 14.74 -9.31
C PRO A 7 3.52 14.42 -10.54
N MET A 8 4.30 13.34 -10.48
CA MET A 8 5.10 12.88 -11.61
C MET A 8 4.23 12.38 -12.76
N GLU A 9 4.72 12.58 -13.97
CA GLU A 9 4.22 11.92 -15.17
C GLU A 9 4.35 10.39 -15.06
N ILE A 10 3.48 9.66 -15.73
CA ILE A 10 3.37 8.21 -15.57
C ILE A 10 4.66 7.47 -15.95
N VAL A 11 5.33 7.90 -17.04
CA VAL A 11 6.59 7.28 -17.49
C VAL A 11 7.70 7.47 -16.45
N GLU A 12 7.80 8.67 -15.87
CA GLU A 12 8.79 8.95 -14.82
C GLU A 12 8.46 8.21 -13.54
N THR A 13 7.19 8.05 -13.21
CA THR A 13 6.74 7.22 -12.09
C THR A 13 7.22 5.79 -12.23
N PHE A 14 7.05 5.17 -13.39
CA PHE A 14 7.54 3.81 -13.63
C PHE A 14 9.06 3.70 -13.47
N LYS A 15 9.81 4.68 -13.97
CA LYS A 15 11.28 4.72 -13.82
C LYS A 15 11.70 4.90 -12.36
N ARG A 16 11.00 5.75 -11.61
CA ARG A 16 11.31 6.07 -10.21
C ARG A 16 10.86 5.00 -9.24
N ARG A 17 9.80 4.27 -9.57
CA ARG A 17 9.19 3.25 -8.70
C ARG A 17 10.18 2.12 -8.46
N ARG A 18 10.58 2.00 -7.21
CA ARG A 18 11.36 0.89 -6.66
C ARG A 18 10.80 0.53 -5.29
N SER A 19 11.14 -0.65 -4.80
CA SER A 19 10.73 -1.08 -3.47
C SER A 19 11.57 -0.37 -2.40
N GLU A 20 11.02 0.68 -1.82
CA GLU A 20 11.66 1.48 -0.76
C GLU A 20 11.36 0.84 0.59
N ARG A 21 12.40 0.53 1.36
CA ARG A 21 12.28 -0.15 2.67
C ARG A 21 12.76 0.70 3.84
N ASN A 22 13.35 1.85 3.54
CA ASN A 22 13.88 2.78 4.53
C ASN A 22 13.19 4.12 4.35
N PHE A 23 12.30 4.42 5.29
CA PHE A 23 11.51 5.64 5.32
C PHE A 23 12.03 6.56 6.44
N ASP A 24 11.58 7.80 6.49
CA ASP A 24 12.02 8.77 7.51
C ASP A 24 11.06 8.90 8.71
N GLY A 25 9.93 8.18 8.70
CA GLY A 25 8.92 8.23 9.78
C GLY A 25 8.00 9.45 9.74
N SER A 26 8.27 10.42 8.87
CA SER A 26 7.51 11.66 8.77
C SER A 26 6.47 11.61 7.65
N MET A 27 5.33 12.24 7.88
CA MET A 27 4.29 12.44 6.88
C MET A 27 3.44 13.64 7.29
N THR A 28 3.17 14.55 6.36
CA THR A 28 2.25 15.67 6.62
C THR A 28 0.80 15.21 6.52
N GLU A 29 -0.12 15.99 7.08
CA GLU A 29 -1.55 15.70 6.98
C GLU A 29 -2.04 15.75 5.52
N GLU A 30 -1.46 16.62 4.70
CA GLU A 30 -1.76 16.70 3.27
C GLU A 30 -1.31 15.43 2.53
N GLU A 31 -0.12 14.92 2.82
CA GLU A 31 0.37 13.67 2.23
C GLU A 31 -0.51 12.49 2.65
N ARG A 32 -0.94 12.46 3.92
CA ARG A 32 -1.85 11.44 4.43
C ARG A 32 -3.18 11.49 3.67
N ALA A 33 -3.77 12.68 3.53
CA ALA A 33 -5.00 12.88 2.78
C ALA A 33 -4.87 12.46 1.30
N ILE A 34 -3.71 12.67 0.68
CA ILE A 34 -3.43 12.19 -0.69
C ILE A 34 -3.50 10.65 -0.74
N VAL A 35 -2.85 9.96 0.18
CA VAL A 35 -2.87 8.48 0.21
C VAL A 35 -4.29 7.95 0.48
N GLU A 36 -5.02 8.58 1.39
CA GLU A 36 -6.41 8.24 1.70
C GLU A 36 -7.33 8.40 0.48
N ASN A 37 -7.21 9.52 -0.25
CA ASN A 37 -7.96 9.75 -1.48
C ASN A 37 -7.59 8.76 -2.58
N ILE A 38 -6.31 8.44 -2.75
CA ILE A 38 -5.87 7.42 -3.71
C ILE A 38 -6.50 6.07 -3.39
N VAL A 39 -6.47 5.64 -2.13
CA VAL A 39 -7.06 4.37 -1.70
C VAL A 39 -8.58 4.35 -1.91
N LYS A 40 -9.26 5.45 -1.59
CA LYS A 40 -10.70 5.61 -1.84
C LYS A 40 -11.01 5.45 -3.33
N GLU A 41 -10.35 6.22 -4.19
CA GLU A 41 -10.58 6.18 -5.63
C GLU A 41 -10.21 4.83 -6.25
N CYS A 42 -9.14 4.18 -5.78
CA CYS A 42 -8.78 2.85 -6.23
C CYS A 42 -9.83 1.78 -5.87
N ASN A 43 -10.57 1.95 -4.77
CA ASN A 43 -11.68 1.05 -4.43
C ASN A 43 -12.93 1.28 -5.28
N GLU A 44 -13.09 2.45 -5.89
CA GLU A 44 -14.18 2.79 -6.82
C GLU A 44 -13.93 2.22 -8.24
N LEU A 45 -12.70 1.77 -8.53
CA LEU A 45 -12.38 1.16 -9.82
C LEU A 45 -13.12 -0.17 -10.01
N PRO A 46 -13.55 -0.48 -11.25
CA PRO A 46 -14.11 -1.78 -11.58
C PRO A 46 -13.16 -2.93 -11.22
N SER A 47 -13.71 -3.98 -10.62
CA SER A 47 -13.02 -5.24 -10.39
C SER A 47 -12.86 -6.00 -11.71
N ILE A 48 -11.65 -6.49 -12.00
CA ILE A 48 -11.31 -7.24 -13.22
C ILE A 48 -11.94 -8.64 -13.24
N CYS A 49 -12.16 -9.24 -12.06
CA CYS A 49 -12.82 -10.53 -11.89
C CYS A 49 -14.22 -10.42 -11.27
N GLY A 50 -14.71 -9.19 -11.06
CA GLY A 50 -16.06 -8.93 -10.56
C GLY A 50 -16.28 -9.19 -9.06
N THR A 51 -15.21 -9.36 -8.26
CA THR A 51 -15.34 -9.57 -6.81
C THR A 51 -15.49 -8.25 -6.06
N ASN A 52 -15.82 -8.33 -4.76
CA ASN A 52 -15.85 -7.17 -3.86
C ASN A 52 -14.52 -6.96 -3.10
N ALA A 53 -13.41 -7.54 -3.58
CA ALA A 53 -12.09 -7.33 -2.99
C ALA A 53 -11.75 -5.84 -2.94
N SER A 54 -11.09 -5.41 -1.86
CA SER A 54 -10.79 -4.00 -1.59
C SER A 54 -9.40 -3.83 -0.99
N ILE A 55 -8.95 -2.59 -0.95
CA ILE A 55 -7.75 -2.18 -0.22
C ILE A 55 -8.12 -1.21 0.90
N ALA A 56 -7.34 -1.17 1.98
CA ALA A 56 -7.58 -0.24 3.10
C ALA A 56 -6.26 0.23 3.70
N ILE A 57 -6.29 1.35 4.42
CA ILE A 57 -5.11 1.87 5.13
C ILE A 57 -5.11 1.36 6.56
N THR A 58 -3.92 1.06 7.09
CA THR A 58 -3.69 0.79 8.50
C THR A 58 -2.45 1.52 9.01
N GLU A 59 -2.39 1.70 10.33
CA GLU A 59 -1.31 2.39 11.03
C GLU A 59 0.04 1.65 10.87
N PRO A 60 1.18 2.36 11.03
CA PRO A 60 2.52 1.77 10.97
C PRO A 60 2.78 0.71 12.05
N GLY A 61 3.96 0.09 12.00
CA GLY A 61 4.45 -0.84 13.02
C GLY A 61 4.12 -2.31 12.77
N ILE A 62 3.67 -2.68 11.57
CA ILE A 62 3.34 -4.08 11.24
C ILE A 62 4.49 -4.81 10.52
N GLY A 63 5.60 -4.16 10.21
CA GLY A 63 6.78 -4.81 9.63
C GLY A 63 7.42 -5.81 10.60
N ARG A 64 8.00 -6.90 10.09
CA ARG A 64 8.78 -7.88 10.89
C ARG A 64 10.27 -7.86 10.53
N PHE A 65 11.09 -8.33 11.47
CA PHE A 65 12.55 -8.54 11.30
C PHE A 65 13.34 -7.33 10.80
N GLY A 66 12.82 -6.11 10.97
CA GLY A 66 13.45 -4.89 10.48
C GLY A 66 13.52 -4.76 8.95
N PHE A 67 12.70 -5.52 8.20
CA PHE A 67 12.65 -5.46 6.73
C PHE A 67 12.11 -4.13 6.20
N VAL A 68 11.29 -3.44 6.98
CA VAL A 68 10.73 -2.13 6.69
C VAL A 68 11.00 -1.26 7.92
N LYS A 69 11.53 -0.05 7.68
CA LYS A 69 11.93 0.87 8.75
C LYS A 69 11.21 2.20 8.60
N ALA A 70 10.63 2.66 9.70
CA ALA A 70 10.06 4.00 9.87
C ALA A 70 9.01 4.36 8.80
N GLU A 71 8.22 3.39 8.35
CA GLU A 71 7.11 3.64 7.45
C GLU A 71 6.02 4.50 8.11
N SER A 72 5.27 5.24 7.31
CA SER A 72 4.21 6.14 7.78
C SER A 72 2.85 5.46 7.87
N GLY A 73 2.70 4.31 7.23
CA GLY A 73 1.49 3.49 7.22
C GLY A 73 1.57 2.36 6.22
N TRP A 74 0.48 1.61 6.12
CA TRP A 74 0.38 0.45 5.24
C TRP A 74 -0.96 0.42 4.51
N ILE A 75 -0.95 -0.04 3.27
CA ILE A 75 -2.14 -0.49 2.56
C ILE A 75 -2.24 -1.99 2.76
N VAL A 76 -3.41 -2.47 3.15
CA VAL A 76 -3.73 -3.89 3.22
C VAL A 76 -4.61 -4.25 2.03
N LEU A 77 -4.32 -5.37 1.39
CA LEU A 77 -5.23 -6.00 0.44
C LEU A 77 -6.17 -6.87 1.26
N LYS A 78 -7.48 -6.80 1.02
CA LYS A 78 -8.43 -7.56 1.84
C LYS A 78 -9.58 -8.15 1.03
N TYR A 79 -9.96 -9.36 1.42
CA TYR A 79 -11.14 -10.06 0.92
C TYR A 79 -11.85 -10.79 2.07
N PRO A 80 -13.14 -11.14 1.95
CA PRO A 80 -13.89 -11.76 3.04
C PRO A 80 -13.28 -13.10 3.48
N LEU A 81 -13.19 -13.33 4.79
CA LEU A 81 -12.51 -14.50 5.37
C LEU A 81 -13.21 -15.83 5.03
N GLU A 82 -14.51 -15.80 4.79
CA GLU A 82 -15.33 -16.96 4.42
C GLU A 82 -15.00 -17.53 3.03
N ILE A 83 -14.28 -16.78 2.20
CA ILE A 83 -13.85 -17.23 0.88
C ILE A 83 -12.73 -18.27 1.04
N THR A 84 -13.10 -19.53 0.84
CA THR A 84 -12.21 -20.70 1.02
C THR A 84 -11.94 -21.46 -0.27
N ASP A 85 -12.78 -21.27 -1.30
CA ASP A 85 -12.56 -21.86 -2.61
C ASP A 85 -11.33 -21.25 -3.30
N LYS A 86 -10.48 -22.12 -3.86
CA LYS A 86 -9.18 -21.70 -4.41
C LYS A 86 -9.33 -20.82 -5.65
N GLU A 87 -10.29 -21.10 -6.51
CA GLU A 87 -10.51 -20.31 -7.73
C GLU A 87 -11.06 -18.93 -7.39
N GLU A 88 -11.98 -18.86 -6.42
CA GLU A 88 -12.47 -17.60 -5.87
C GLU A 88 -11.35 -16.80 -5.21
N ILE A 89 -10.54 -17.41 -4.34
CA ILE A 89 -9.38 -16.74 -3.70
C ILE A 89 -8.47 -16.09 -4.76
N ILE A 90 -8.24 -16.75 -5.89
CA ILE A 90 -7.44 -16.19 -6.99
C ILE A 90 -8.11 -14.93 -7.56
N LYS A 91 -9.42 -14.96 -7.85
CA LYS A 91 -10.17 -13.79 -8.35
C LYS A 91 -10.09 -12.61 -7.38
N TYR A 92 -10.34 -12.87 -6.10
CA TYR A 92 -10.26 -11.86 -5.04
C TYR A 92 -8.86 -11.26 -4.91
N THR A 93 -7.83 -12.12 -4.97
CA THR A 93 -6.44 -11.69 -4.89
C THR A 93 -6.06 -10.84 -6.10
N LEU A 94 -6.50 -11.23 -7.31
CA LEU A 94 -6.27 -10.47 -8.54
C LEU A 94 -6.93 -9.09 -8.49
N ASP A 95 -8.19 -9.01 -8.06
CA ASP A 95 -8.92 -7.74 -7.93
C ASP A 95 -8.28 -6.79 -6.91
N ALA A 96 -7.93 -7.30 -5.71
CA ALA A 96 -7.22 -6.49 -4.72
C ALA A 96 -5.84 -6.06 -5.20
N THR A 97 -5.12 -6.95 -5.91
CA THR A 97 -3.79 -6.66 -6.45
C THR A 97 -3.85 -5.60 -7.54
N PHE A 98 -4.85 -5.64 -8.40
CA PHE A 98 -5.07 -4.62 -9.43
C PHE A 98 -5.23 -3.23 -8.81
N LYS A 99 -6.13 -3.10 -7.82
CA LYS A 99 -6.38 -1.85 -7.10
C LYS A 99 -5.13 -1.36 -6.36
N ALA A 100 -4.45 -2.26 -5.63
CA ALA A 100 -3.21 -1.95 -4.94
C ALA A 100 -2.07 -1.52 -5.89
N SER A 101 -1.97 -2.13 -7.08
CA SER A 101 -0.94 -1.78 -8.05
C SER A 101 -1.10 -0.35 -8.56
N ILE A 102 -2.35 0.06 -8.80
CA ILE A 102 -2.66 1.45 -9.19
C ILE A 102 -2.35 2.38 -8.01
N ALA A 103 -2.76 2.03 -6.78
CA ALA A 103 -2.47 2.82 -5.60
C ALA A 103 -0.96 3.03 -5.41
N VAL A 104 -0.14 1.98 -5.56
CA VAL A 104 1.32 2.05 -5.50
C VAL A 104 1.88 3.07 -6.49
N LEU A 105 1.45 3.03 -7.74
CA LEU A 105 1.92 3.97 -8.76
C LEU A 105 1.50 5.40 -8.43
N ARG A 106 0.26 5.62 -8.00
CA ARG A 106 -0.25 6.96 -7.66
C ARG A 106 0.40 7.54 -6.40
N ILE A 107 0.79 6.70 -5.45
CA ILE A 107 1.57 7.13 -4.27
C ILE A 107 2.97 7.54 -4.70
N VAL A 108 3.61 6.76 -5.56
CA VAL A 108 4.92 7.13 -6.12
C VAL A 108 4.83 8.40 -6.95
N GLN A 109 3.76 8.61 -7.72
CA GLN A 109 3.51 9.87 -8.44
C GLN A 109 3.57 11.09 -7.51
N ASN A 110 3.15 10.93 -6.25
CA ASN A 110 3.17 11.97 -5.24
C ASN A 110 4.46 11.95 -4.39
N HIS A 111 5.56 11.45 -4.97
CA HIS A 111 6.91 11.47 -4.39
C HIS A 111 7.10 10.67 -3.09
N LEU A 112 6.18 9.75 -2.81
CA LEU A 112 6.26 8.84 -1.67
C LEU A 112 6.84 7.48 -2.09
N GLY A 113 7.56 6.85 -1.16
CA GLY A 113 8.07 5.50 -1.33
C GLY A 113 7.01 4.45 -1.04
N THR A 114 7.18 3.27 -1.64
CA THR A 114 6.34 2.10 -1.34
C THR A 114 7.17 0.82 -1.35
N VAL A 115 6.73 -0.19 -0.60
CA VAL A 115 7.22 -1.57 -0.76
C VAL A 115 6.10 -2.58 -0.52
N TRP A 116 5.97 -3.52 -1.44
CA TRP A 116 5.08 -4.66 -1.31
C TRP A 116 5.69 -5.74 -0.41
N ILE A 117 4.91 -6.25 0.53
CA ILE A 117 5.29 -7.29 1.47
C ILE A 117 4.24 -8.40 1.47
N ALA A 118 4.69 -9.62 1.19
CA ALA A 118 3.91 -10.85 1.39
C ALA A 118 4.65 -11.68 2.46
N GLY A 119 3.95 -12.04 3.54
CA GLY A 119 4.44 -12.94 4.60
C GLY A 119 5.35 -12.34 5.69
N THR A 120 6.11 -11.28 5.43
CA THR A 120 7.02 -10.67 6.44
C THR A 120 6.40 -9.47 7.17
N TYR A 121 5.14 -9.60 7.59
CA TYR A 121 4.43 -8.62 8.41
C TYR A 121 3.68 -9.29 9.57
N GLN A 122 3.17 -8.49 10.52
CA GLN A 122 2.46 -8.98 11.70
C GLN A 122 1.01 -9.38 11.37
N GLU A 123 0.83 -10.51 10.67
CA GLU A 123 -0.48 -11.00 10.18
C GLU A 123 -1.59 -10.93 11.24
N ALA A 124 -1.39 -11.53 12.42
CA ALA A 124 -2.39 -11.55 13.49
C ALA A 124 -2.79 -10.14 13.99
N LEU A 125 -1.85 -9.20 14.02
CA LEU A 125 -2.14 -7.80 14.39
C LEU A 125 -2.91 -7.09 13.29
N VAL A 126 -2.60 -7.35 12.03
CA VAL A 126 -3.33 -6.75 10.92
C VAL A 126 -4.74 -7.32 10.83
N GLU A 127 -4.89 -8.64 10.91
CA GLU A 127 -6.19 -9.32 10.89
C GLU A 127 -7.08 -8.86 12.07
N SER A 128 -6.52 -8.55 13.25
CA SER A 128 -7.31 -8.00 14.36
C SER A 128 -7.82 -6.58 14.10
N ARG A 129 -7.15 -5.79 13.26
CA ARG A 129 -7.61 -4.46 12.81
C ARG A 129 -8.68 -4.55 11.72
N PHE A 130 -8.79 -5.69 11.04
CA PHE A 130 -9.75 -5.92 9.95
C PHE A 130 -10.54 -7.22 10.16
N PRO A 131 -11.39 -7.29 11.21
CA PRO A 131 -12.16 -8.49 11.51
C PRO A 131 -13.06 -8.89 10.34
N GLY A 132 -13.14 -10.20 10.08
CA GLY A 132 -13.93 -10.75 8.96
C GLY A 132 -13.24 -10.71 7.60
N PHE A 133 -11.99 -10.22 7.53
CA PHE A 133 -11.22 -10.19 6.29
C PHE A 133 -9.96 -11.04 6.39
N LYS A 134 -9.59 -11.66 5.27
CA LYS A 134 -8.26 -12.21 5.04
C LYS A 134 -7.38 -11.17 4.37
N ILE A 135 -6.13 -11.09 4.82
CA ILE A 135 -5.12 -10.16 4.32
C ILE A 135 -3.97 -10.97 3.69
N PRO A 136 -3.89 -11.11 2.35
CA PRO A 136 -2.81 -11.87 1.73
C PRO A 136 -1.49 -11.10 1.68
N CYS A 137 -1.57 -9.77 1.51
CA CYS A 137 -0.45 -8.90 1.20
C CYS A 137 -0.66 -7.51 1.80
N THR A 138 0.44 -6.81 2.03
CA THR A 138 0.45 -5.42 2.46
C THR A 138 1.47 -4.60 1.66
N VAL A 139 1.29 -3.28 1.65
CA VAL A 139 2.19 -2.33 1.01
C VAL A 139 2.52 -1.24 2.02
N ALA A 140 3.77 -1.18 2.49
CA ALA A 140 4.21 -0.06 3.31
C ALA A 140 4.37 1.19 2.43
N PHE A 141 4.08 2.37 2.99
CA PHE A 141 4.31 3.65 2.34
C PHE A 141 4.90 4.68 3.32
N GLY A 142 5.54 5.69 2.77
CA GLY A 142 6.06 6.82 3.54
C GLY A 142 7.07 7.64 2.74
N LYS A 143 7.60 8.69 3.35
CA LYS A 143 8.71 9.45 2.78
C LYS A 143 9.99 8.63 2.81
N VAL A 144 10.70 8.60 1.69
CA VAL A 144 11.96 7.87 1.56
C VAL A 144 13.03 8.63 2.34
N ALA A 145 13.69 7.95 3.28
CA ALA A 145 14.81 8.55 3.99
C ALA A 145 15.93 8.92 2.99
N ALA A 146 16.55 10.09 3.20
CA ALA A 146 17.74 10.45 2.47
C ALA A 146 18.76 9.32 2.59
N GLN A 147 19.29 8.86 1.45
CA GLN A 147 20.38 7.90 1.48
C GLN A 147 21.55 8.58 2.19
N LEU A 148 22.01 8.00 3.29
CA LEU A 148 23.30 8.37 3.87
C LEU A 148 24.33 8.06 2.79
N SER A 149 24.91 9.11 2.20
CA SER A 149 26.09 8.98 1.35
C SER A 149 27.21 8.41 2.21
N ASN A 150 27.57 7.16 1.93
CA ASN A 150 28.81 6.55 2.42
C ASN A 150 30.01 7.16 1.69
#